data_AF-A0A7X6FRV2-F1
#
_entry.id   AF-A0A7X6FRV2-F1
#
_cell.length_a   1.000
_cell.length_b   1.000
_cell.length_c   1.000
_cell.angle_alpha   90.00
_cell.angle_beta   90.00
_cell.angle_gamma   90.00
#
_symmetry.space_group_name_H-M   'P 1'
#
loop_
_entity.id
_entity.type
_entity.pdbx_description
1 polymer ?
#
loop_
_entity_poly.entity_id
_entity_poly.type
_entity_poly.pdbx_seq_one_letter_code
_entity_poly.pdbx_strand_id
1 'polypeptide(L)'
;MKGVSGTSVVLGPNTLTFGNATSQTFAGTIKGTGGIVKQGSGTQILTGTNTFTGGTTINAGTLALGAGGSLVAGGFVNLSATGAGFDISAAGDQTIGSFSGSSGTTITLGSNTLAFGTVFNNIFAGTIQGLGGIVKQGIGTQIIAGVNTYTGGTTINAGKLMIVNGGHLQAPAAWISQMRVRFWISAGLAGHNLLVD
;
A
#
# COMPACT_ATOMS: atom_id res chain seq x y z
N MET A 1 11.88 16.21 -6.54
CA MET A 1 12.36 16.21 -7.93
C MET A 1 11.31 16.87 -8.81
N LYS A 2 11.73 17.66 -9.80
CA LYS A 2 10.84 18.27 -10.79
C LYS A 2 11.19 17.71 -12.17
N GLY A 3 10.20 17.54 -13.04
CA GLY A 3 10.43 17.11 -14.42
C GLY A 3 9.14 17.09 -15.20
N VAL A 4 9.26 17.29 -16.52
CA VAL A 4 8.14 17.33 -17.46
C VAL A 4 7.95 15.97 -18.14
N SER A 5 6.80 15.79 -18.79
CA SER A 5 6.55 14.59 -19.60
C SER A 5 7.64 14.39 -20.67
N GLY A 6 7.98 13.13 -20.95
CA GLY A 6 9.09 12.76 -21.85
C GLY A 6 10.46 12.70 -21.18
N THR A 7 10.61 13.22 -19.95
CA THR A 7 11.84 13.00 -19.16
C THR A 7 11.96 11.52 -18.77
N SER A 8 13.16 10.96 -18.84
CA SER A 8 13.43 9.59 -18.37
C SER A 8 14.65 9.54 -17.45
N VAL A 9 14.48 8.93 -16.28
CA VAL A 9 15.57 8.62 -15.36
C VAL A 9 15.86 7.13 -15.43
N VAL A 10 17.09 6.77 -15.78
CA VAL A 10 17.55 5.38 -15.91
C VAL A 10 18.47 5.05 -14.74
N LEU A 11 18.00 4.21 -13.82
CA LEU A 11 18.71 3.91 -12.58
C LEU A 11 19.89 2.96 -12.78
N GLY A 12 19.83 2.07 -13.77
CA GLY A 12 20.64 0.85 -13.75
C GLY A 12 20.36 0.10 -12.44
N PRO A 13 21.37 -0.41 -11.72
CA PRO A 13 21.19 -1.04 -10.40
C PRO A 13 21.19 -0.04 -9.23
N ASN A 14 21.34 1.27 -9.48
CA ASN A 14 21.57 2.26 -8.43
C ASN A 14 20.29 2.74 -7.76
N THR A 15 20.40 3.19 -6.51
CA THR A 15 19.29 3.80 -5.78
C THR A 15 19.23 5.30 -6.02
N LEU A 16 18.06 5.81 -6.41
CA LEU A 16 17.79 7.25 -6.50
C LEU A 16 17.16 7.76 -5.20
N THR A 17 17.87 8.65 -4.50
CA THR A 17 17.36 9.34 -3.30
C THR A 17 16.93 10.76 -3.64
N PHE A 18 15.73 11.16 -3.25
CA PHE A 18 15.16 12.45 -3.61
C PHE A 18 14.07 12.93 -2.63
N GLY A 19 13.73 14.21 -2.73
CA GLY A 19 12.66 14.85 -1.95
C GLY A 19 13.21 15.88 -0.98
N ASN A 20 12.36 16.83 -0.61
CA ASN A 20 12.68 17.93 0.29
C ASN A 20 11.40 18.37 1.03
N ALA A 21 11.42 19.50 1.73
CA ALA A 21 10.27 19.98 2.50
C ALA A 21 9.12 20.52 1.63
N THR A 22 9.35 20.78 0.34
CA THR A 22 8.34 21.29 -0.59
C THR A 22 7.76 20.18 -1.45
N SER A 23 6.47 20.28 -1.76
CA SER A 23 5.82 19.35 -2.68
C SER A 23 6.26 19.60 -4.13
N GLN A 24 6.49 18.55 -4.89
CA GLN A 24 6.99 18.60 -6.26
C GLN A 24 6.34 17.54 -7.13
N THR A 25 6.22 17.83 -8.43
CA THR A 25 5.72 16.89 -9.44
C THR A 25 6.82 16.50 -10.41
N PHE A 26 6.93 15.21 -10.69
CA PHE A 26 7.77 14.66 -11.74
C PHE A 26 6.89 13.90 -12.73
N ALA A 27 6.78 14.44 -13.94
CA ALA A 27 5.95 13.88 -15.00
C ALA A 27 6.71 12.94 -15.95
N GLY A 28 8.00 12.70 -15.69
CA GLY A 28 8.79 11.73 -16.41
C GLY A 28 8.59 10.29 -15.93
N THR A 29 9.35 9.38 -16.53
CA THR A 29 9.40 7.96 -16.14
C THR A 29 10.71 7.64 -15.41
N ILE A 30 10.63 6.76 -14.41
CA ILE A 30 11.80 6.18 -13.74
C ILE A 30 11.85 4.70 -14.08
N LYS A 31 13.01 4.21 -14.54
CA LYS A 31 13.21 2.82 -15.00
C LYS A 31 14.57 2.25 -14.57
N GLY A 32 14.69 0.92 -14.55
CA GLY A 32 15.93 0.21 -14.22
C GLY A 32 15.74 -0.84 -13.13
N THR A 33 16.81 -1.52 -12.74
CA THR A 33 16.75 -2.56 -11.70
C THR A 33 16.90 -2.02 -10.28
N GLY A 34 17.41 -0.79 -10.14
CA GLY A 34 17.55 -0.07 -8.88
C GLY A 34 16.23 0.40 -8.30
N GLY A 35 16.30 0.92 -7.07
CA GLY A 35 15.15 1.39 -6.30
C GLY A 35 15.14 2.91 -6.11
N ILE A 36 14.11 3.39 -5.42
CA ILE A 36 13.97 4.81 -5.11
C ILE A 36 13.77 5.04 -3.61
N VAL A 37 14.28 6.16 -3.10
CA VAL A 37 14.12 6.61 -1.71
C VAL A 37 13.53 8.02 -1.70
N LYS A 38 12.31 8.15 -1.19
CA LYS A 38 11.64 9.42 -0.93
C LYS A 38 11.98 9.90 0.48
N GLN A 39 12.52 11.12 0.60
CA GLN A 39 12.83 11.80 1.86
C GLN A 39 12.26 13.21 1.90
N GLY A 40 12.42 13.89 3.05
CA GLY A 40 11.87 15.23 3.29
C GLY A 40 10.34 15.23 3.48
N SER A 41 9.81 16.23 4.17
CA SER A 41 8.40 16.29 4.58
C SER A 41 7.41 16.59 3.43
N GLY A 42 7.87 17.13 2.30
CA GLY A 42 7.00 17.46 1.18
C GLY A 42 6.46 16.24 0.43
N THR A 43 5.46 16.44 -0.42
CA THR A 43 4.90 15.39 -1.28
C THR A 43 5.65 15.32 -2.61
N GLN A 44 6.17 14.16 -2.99
CA GLN A 44 6.56 13.93 -4.39
C GLN A 44 5.39 13.30 -5.13
N ILE A 45 4.93 13.93 -6.21
CA ILE A 45 3.94 13.39 -7.13
C ILE A 45 4.68 12.80 -8.34
N LEU A 46 4.44 11.54 -8.66
CA LEU A 46 4.87 10.88 -9.89
C LEU A 46 3.66 10.71 -10.81
N THR A 47 3.70 11.27 -12.02
CA THR A 47 2.59 11.14 -12.99
C THR A 47 2.95 10.30 -14.20
N GLY A 48 4.19 9.82 -14.31
CA GLY A 48 4.61 8.87 -15.33
C GLY A 48 4.46 7.42 -14.87
N THR A 49 4.38 6.50 -15.82
CA THR A 49 4.49 5.05 -15.59
C THR A 49 5.92 4.69 -15.22
N ASN A 50 6.15 4.23 -13.99
CA ASN A 50 7.49 3.90 -13.51
C ASN A 50 7.70 2.38 -13.52
N THR A 51 8.82 1.95 -14.10
CA THR A 51 9.13 0.53 -14.34
C THR A 51 10.37 0.05 -13.61
N PHE A 52 10.84 0.82 -12.62
CA PHE A 52 11.96 0.39 -11.78
C PHE A 52 11.56 -0.77 -10.87
N THR A 53 12.45 -1.74 -10.66
CA THR A 53 12.12 -2.98 -9.93
C THR A 53 12.76 -3.10 -8.56
N GLY A 54 13.71 -2.24 -8.19
CA GLY A 54 14.43 -2.32 -6.91
C GLY A 54 13.61 -1.89 -5.69
N GLY A 55 12.34 -1.53 -5.88
CA GLY A 55 11.42 -1.14 -4.82
C GLY A 55 11.44 0.35 -4.49
N THR A 56 10.53 0.73 -3.62
CA THR A 56 10.23 2.11 -3.21
C THR A 56 10.31 2.20 -1.70
N THR A 57 11.18 3.06 -1.18
CA THR A 57 11.25 3.36 0.25
C THR A 57 10.83 4.81 0.48
N ILE A 58 9.94 5.04 1.46
CA ILE A 58 9.43 6.36 1.83
C ILE A 58 9.87 6.62 3.28
N ASN A 59 10.97 7.37 3.43
CA ASN A 59 11.57 7.73 4.70
C ASN A 59 10.90 8.94 5.37
N ALA A 60 10.23 9.80 4.61
CA ALA A 60 9.51 10.95 5.14
C ALA A 60 8.56 11.56 4.09
N GLY A 61 7.52 12.24 4.58
CA GLY A 61 6.51 12.88 3.76
C GLY A 61 5.76 11.87 2.89
N THR A 62 5.24 12.33 1.75
CA THR A 62 4.38 11.49 0.91
C THR A 62 5.01 11.22 -0.46
N LEU A 63 4.94 9.98 -0.94
CA LEU A 63 5.04 9.66 -2.35
C LEU A 63 3.62 9.46 -2.88
N ALA A 64 3.20 10.34 -3.78
CA ALA A 64 1.90 10.29 -4.43
C ALA A 64 2.05 9.83 -5.89
N LEU A 65 1.11 9.02 -6.34
CA LEU A 65 0.88 8.74 -7.75
C LEU A 65 -0.24 9.67 -8.23
N GLY A 66 0.07 10.50 -9.23
CA GLY A 66 -0.93 11.34 -9.89
C GLY A 66 -1.57 10.64 -11.09
N ALA A 67 -2.43 11.35 -11.82
CA ALA A 67 -3.09 10.80 -13.01
C ALA A 67 -2.06 10.24 -14.02
N GLY A 68 -2.23 8.97 -14.41
CA GLY A 68 -1.30 8.23 -15.29
C GLY A 68 -0.04 7.70 -14.60
N GLY A 69 0.18 8.06 -13.33
CA GLY A 69 1.28 7.57 -12.50
C GLY A 69 1.06 6.15 -12.03
N SER A 70 2.10 5.32 -12.11
CA SER A 70 2.08 3.97 -11.57
C SER A 70 3.47 3.51 -11.13
N LEU A 71 3.49 2.50 -10.27
CA LEU A 71 4.68 1.70 -9.98
C LEU A 71 4.56 0.34 -10.67
N VAL A 72 5.68 -0.37 -10.79
CA VAL A 72 5.66 -1.74 -11.32
C VAL A 72 4.87 -2.66 -10.41
N ALA A 73 4.02 -3.52 -10.99
CA ALA A 73 3.11 -4.40 -10.25
C ALA A 73 3.80 -5.43 -9.34
N GLY A 74 5.09 -5.72 -9.56
CA GLY A 74 5.89 -6.58 -8.68
C GLY A 74 6.68 -5.82 -7.61
N GLY A 75 6.62 -4.49 -7.61
CA GLY A 75 7.44 -3.63 -6.77
C GLY A 75 7.00 -3.63 -5.31
N PHE A 76 7.96 -3.56 -4.41
CA PHE A 76 7.71 -3.41 -2.98
C PHE A 76 7.67 -1.93 -2.58
N VAL A 77 6.76 -1.56 -1.68
CA VAL A 77 6.64 -0.21 -1.11
C VAL A 77 6.82 -0.26 0.40
N ASN A 78 7.89 0.33 0.91
CA ASN A 78 8.21 0.41 2.33
C ASN A 78 7.98 1.82 2.87
N LEU A 79 7.06 1.98 3.82
CA LEU A 79 6.86 3.22 4.57
C LEU A 79 7.68 3.10 5.87
N SER A 80 8.91 3.61 5.84
CA SER A 80 9.94 3.24 6.83
C SER A 80 9.95 4.08 8.11
N ALA A 81 9.21 5.19 8.15
CA ALA A 81 9.18 6.08 9.31
C ALA A 81 7.81 6.71 9.54
N THR A 82 7.52 7.09 10.78
CA THR A 82 6.32 7.85 11.14
C THR A 82 6.14 9.10 10.27
N GLY A 83 4.92 9.31 9.77
CA GLY A 83 4.60 10.39 8.84
C GLY A 83 4.94 10.09 7.38
N ALA A 84 5.50 8.92 7.07
CA ALA A 84 5.61 8.46 5.68
C ALA A 84 4.23 8.10 5.12
N GLY A 85 3.98 8.55 3.89
CA GLY A 85 2.71 8.36 3.18
C GLY A 85 2.90 7.80 1.78
N PHE A 86 2.04 6.85 1.39
CA PHE A 86 1.86 6.44 0.01
C PHE A 86 0.44 6.79 -0.44
N ASP A 87 0.31 7.62 -1.48
CA ASP A 87 -0.98 8.17 -1.89
C ASP A 87 -1.27 7.80 -3.35
N ILE A 88 -2.37 7.08 -3.58
CA ILE A 88 -2.83 6.69 -4.91
C ILE A 88 -4.14 7.40 -5.29
N SER A 89 -4.61 8.35 -4.48
CA SER A 89 -5.94 8.95 -4.59
C SER A 89 -6.24 9.57 -5.95
N ALA A 90 -5.21 10.05 -6.66
CA ALA A 90 -5.32 10.66 -7.98
C ALA A 90 -4.87 9.75 -9.14
N ALA A 91 -4.44 8.51 -8.88
CA ALA A 91 -3.80 7.65 -9.89
C ALA A 91 -4.76 6.71 -10.64
N GLY A 92 -5.92 6.42 -10.06
CA GLY A 92 -6.74 5.26 -10.45
C GLY A 92 -6.31 4.00 -9.69
N ASP A 93 -6.92 2.87 -9.99
CA ASP A 93 -6.59 1.56 -9.39
C ASP A 93 -5.12 1.21 -9.62
N GLN A 94 -4.47 0.68 -8.58
CA GLN A 94 -3.05 0.33 -8.60
C GLN A 94 -2.84 -1.13 -8.24
N THR A 95 -1.80 -1.72 -8.83
CA THR A 95 -1.26 -3.02 -8.41
C THR A 95 0.19 -2.84 -8.02
N ILE A 96 0.59 -3.40 -6.88
CA ILE A 96 1.98 -3.47 -6.42
C ILE A 96 2.28 -4.89 -5.92
N GLY A 97 3.56 -5.20 -5.71
CA GLY A 97 3.97 -6.51 -5.23
C GLY A 97 3.59 -6.68 -3.77
N SER A 98 4.08 -5.78 -2.91
CA SER A 98 3.79 -5.81 -1.48
C SER A 98 4.03 -4.44 -0.85
N PHE A 99 3.53 -4.27 0.37
CA PHE A 99 3.81 -3.09 1.17
C PHE A 99 4.08 -3.44 2.64
N SER A 100 4.87 -2.59 3.30
CA SER A 100 5.12 -2.64 4.74
C SER A 100 5.17 -1.24 5.33
N GLY A 101 5.03 -1.16 6.65
CA GLY A 101 5.16 0.10 7.36
C GLY A 101 4.91 -0.02 8.85
N SER A 102 5.42 0.94 9.60
CA SER A 102 5.24 1.05 11.05
C SER A 102 3.97 1.84 11.42
N SER A 103 3.64 1.87 12.71
CA SER A 103 2.61 2.77 13.23
C SER A 103 2.89 4.23 12.84
N GLY A 104 1.83 4.97 12.52
CA GLY A 104 1.95 6.37 12.09
C GLY A 104 2.36 6.56 10.62
N THR A 105 2.45 5.47 9.85
CA THR A 105 2.51 5.52 8.38
C THR A 105 1.11 5.43 7.77
N THR A 106 0.93 5.96 6.56
CA THR A 106 -0.40 6.05 5.93
C THR A 106 -0.39 5.62 4.47
N ILE A 107 -1.38 4.81 4.07
CA ILE A 107 -1.73 4.57 2.68
C ILE A 107 -3.07 5.26 2.39
N THR A 108 -3.09 6.21 1.46
CA THR A 108 -4.30 6.94 1.06
C THR A 108 -4.80 6.41 -0.29
N LEU A 109 -5.99 5.82 -0.29
CA LEU A 109 -6.58 5.19 -1.48
C LEU A 109 -7.36 6.17 -2.37
N GLY A 110 -7.91 7.25 -1.80
CA GLY A 110 -8.97 8.00 -2.48
C GLY A 110 -10.17 7.08 -2.72
N SER A 111 -10.69 7.02 -3.94
CA SER A 111 -11.74 6.07 -4.33
C SER A 111 -11.19 4.80 -5.01
N ASN A 112 -9.87 4.62 -5.03
CA ASN A 112 -9.22 3.62 -5.86
C ASN A 112 -8.97 2.30 -5.13
N THR A 113 -8.82 1.22 -5.89
CA THR A 113 -8.47 -0.10 -5.38
C THR A 113 -6.96 -0.30 -5.40
N LEU A 114 -6.40 -0.78 -4.28
CA LEU A 114 -5.02 -1.25 -4.21
C LEU A 114 -4.96 -2.78 -4.20
N ALA A 115 -4.48 -3.37 -5.30
CA ALA A 115 -4.18 -4.79 -5.38
C ALA A 115 -2.72 -5.07 -4.99
N PHE A 116 -2.50 -6.11 -4.19
CA PHE A 116 -1.18 -6.44 -3.68
C PHE A 116 -1.03 -7.88 -3.22
N GLY A 117 0.21 -8.36 -3.24
CA GLY A 117 0.65 -9.53 -2.51
C GLY A 117 1.55 -10.42 -3.34
N THR A 118 2.49 -11.07 -2.65
CA THR A 118 3.51 -11.95 -3.22
C THR A 118 3.48 -13.31 -2.52
N VAL A 119 4.54 -14.11 -2.69
CA VAL A 119 4.79 -15.32 -1.91
C VAL A 119 5.27 -15.04 -0.49
N PHE A 120 5.71 -13.81 -0.20
CA PHE A 120 6.30 -13.43 1.08
C PHE A 120 5.26 -12.87 2.04
N ASN A 121 5.54 -13.04 3.34
CA ASN A 121 4.76 -12.46 4.41
C ASN A 121 5.18 -11.00 4.64
N ASN A 122 4.21 -10.13 4.93
CA ASN A 122 4.47 -8.72 5.20
C ASN A 122 3.62 -8.24 6.39
N ILE A 123 4.12 -7.25 7.12
CA ILE A 123 3.40 -6.59 8.22
C ILE A 123 3.23 -5.11 7.85
N PHE A 124 2.02 -4.62 8.03
CA PHE A 124 1.71 -3.20 7.97
C PHE A 124 1.00 -2.77 9.24
N ALA A 125 1.67 -1.92 10.02
CA ALA A 125 1.16 -1.35 11.27
C ALA A 125 0.64 0.08 11.10
N GLY A 126 0.65 0.63 9.89
CA GLY A 126 0.09 1.93 9.57
C GLY A 126 -1.42 1.90 9.34
N THR A 127 -1.97 3.03 8.89
CA THR A 127 -3.38 3.21 8.56
C THR A 127 -3.59 3.19 7.04
N ILE A 128 -4.51 2.36 6.56
CA ILE A 128 -5.07 2.46 5.20
C ILE A 128 -6.38 3.26 5.30
N GLN A 129 -6.54 4.27 4.45
CA GLN A 129 -7.68 5.20 4.49
C GLN A 129 -8.22 5.53 3.10
N GLY A 130 -9.47 6.00 3.04
CA GLY A 130 -10.13 6.47 1.82
C GLY A 130 -11.49 5.81 1.57
N LEU A 131 -12.13 6.14 0.45
CA LEU A 131 -13.37 5.47 0.03
C LEU A 131 -13.10 4.17 -0.76
N GLY A 132 -11.87 4.01 -1.22
CA GLY A 132 -11.40 2.88 -2.01
C GLY A 132 -11.24 1.58 -1.21
N GLY A 133 -10.89 0.51 -1.92
CA GLY A 133 -10.81 -0.84 -1.38
C GLY A 133 -9.42 -1.48 -1.55
N ILE A 134 -9.30 -2.70 -1.05
CA ILE A 134 -8.06 -3.49 -1.14
C ILE A 134 -8.30 -4.89 -1.69
N VAL A 135 -7.35 -5.38 -2.48
CA VAL A 135 -7.37 -6.74 -3.04
C VAL A 135 -6.08 -7.46 -2.68
N LYS A 136 -6.19 -8.47 -1.83
CA LYS A 136 -5.09 -9.36 -1.45
C LYS A 136 -4.97 -10.51 -2.45
N GLN A 137 -3.79 -10.64 -3.05
CA GLN A 137 -3.40 -11.72 -3.96
C GLN A 137 -2.06 -12.34 -3.50
N GLY A 138 -1.57 -13.34 -4.22
CA GLY A 138 -0.36 -14.08 -3.83
C GLY A 138 -0.53 -14.94 -2.58
N ILE A 139 0.30 -15.97 -2.42
CA ILE A 139 0.13 -16.98 -1.37
C ILE A 139 0.56 -16.51 0.03
N GLY A 140 1.38 -15.45 0.11
CA GLY A 140 1.89 -14.93 1.37
C GLY A 140 0.78 -14.40 2.29
N THR A 141 1.12 -14.24 3.57
CA THR A 141 0.26 -13.61 4.57
C THR A 141 0.55 -12.12 4.65
N GLN A 142 -0.46 -11.30 4.41
CA GLN A 142 -0.41 -9.89 4.82
C GLN A 142 -0.97 -9.77 6.22
N ILE A 143 -0.18 -9.19 7.13
CA ILE A 143 -0.60 -8.86 8.48
C ILE A 143 -0.94 -7.37 8.53
N ILE A 144 -2.13 -7.06 9.02
CA ILE A 144 -2.64 -5.72 9.24
C ILE A 144 -2.69 -5.51 10.76
N ALA A 145 -1.74 -4.73 11.27
CA ALA A 145 -1.55 -4.46 12.68
C ALA A 145 -2.00 -3.05 13.10
N GLY A 146 -2.27 -2.16 12.12
CA GLY A 146 -2.76 -0.82 12.35
C GLY A 146 -4.27 -0.69 12.13
N VAL A 147 -4.85 0.38 12.69
CA VAL A 147 -6.27 0.71 12.53
C VAL A 147 -6.49 1.30 11.14
N ASN A 148 -7.43 0.73 10.38
CA ASN A 148 -7.76 1.19 9.02
C ASN A 148 -9.16 1.79 8.97
N THR A 149 -9.30 2.79 8.10
CA THR A 149 -10.49 3.63 7.94
C THR A 149 -10.94 3.73 6.48
N TYR A 150 -10.45 2.84 5.61
CA TYR A 150 -10.94 2.76 4.25
C TYR A 150 -12.33 2.12 4.22
N THR A 151 -13.26 2.64 3.43
CA THR A 151 -14.66 2.15 3.43
C THR A 151 -15.01 1.28 2.23
N GLY A 152 -14.12 1.15 1.24
CA GLY A 152 -14.31 0.26 0.10
C GLY A 152 -14.15 -1.22 0.46
N GLY A 153 -14.42 -2.08 -0.53
CA GLY A 153 -14.39 -3.54 -0.33
C GLY A 153 -13.00 -4.09 0.02
N THR A 154 -12.98 -5.22 0.72
CA THR A 154 -11.79 -6.04 0.93
C THR A 154 -11.98 -7.37 0.22
N THR A 155 -11.14 -7.68 -0.77
CA THR A 155 -11.18 -8.96 -1.49
C THR A 155 -9.91 -9.75 -1.21
N ILE A 156 -10.04 -11.05 -0.96
CA ILE A 156 -8.90 -11.97 -0.81
C ILE A 156 -8.96 -12.98 -1.95
N ASN A 157 -8.20 -12.73 -3.01
CA ASN A 157 -8.07 -13.63 -4.15
C ASN A 157 -7.14 -14.81 -3.84
N ALA A 158 -6.11 -14.61 -3.00
CA ALA A 158 -5.18 -15.67 -2.58
C ALA A 158 -4.43 -15.34 -1.28
N GLY A 159 -3.89 -16.39 -0.65
CA GLY A 159 -3.09 -16.30 0.58
C GLY A 159 -3.94 -15.94 1.79
N LYS A 160 -3.34 -15.23 2.75
CA LYS A 160 -4.02 -14.82 4.00
C LYS A 160 -3.95 -13.31 4.19
N LEU A 161 -5.04 -12.73 4.68
CA LEU A 161 -5.07 -11.40 5.25
C LEU A 161 -5.39 -11.55 6.74
N MET A 162 -4.40 -11.29 7.60
CA MET A 162 -4.49 -11.50 9.04
C MET A 162 -4.55 -10.15 9.74
N ILE A 163 -5.48 -10.00 10.66
CA ILE A 163 -5.65 -8.77 11.44
C ILE A 163 -5.13 -9.03 12.86
N VAL A 164 -4.28 -8.15 13.39
CA VAL A 164 -3.69 -8.29 14.73
C VAL A 164 -3.69 -6.95 15.47
N ASN A 165 -3.45 -6.98 16.79
CA ASN A 165 -3.18 -5.81 17.63
C ASN A 165 -4.19 -4.65 17.49
N GLY A 166 -5.49 -4.94 17.43
CA GLY A 166 -6.52 -3.91 17.27
C GLY A 166 -6.64 -3.34 15.85
N GLY A 167 -5.95 -3.93 14.87
CA GLY A 167 -6.23 -3.68 13.47
C GLY A 167 -7.70 -3.93 13.15
N HIS A 168 -8.25 -3.16 12.22
CA HIS A 168 -9.62 -3.30 11.76
C HIS A 168 -9.64 -3.06 10.26
N LEU A 169 -10.39 -3.88 9.53
CA LEU A 169 -10.76 -3.59 8.14
C LEU A 169 -12.17 -3.04 8.20
N GLN A 170 -12.42 -1.84 7.67
CA GLN A 170 -13.79 -1.35 7.63
C GLN A 170 -14.54 -2.18 6.58
N ALA A 171 -15.52 -2.97 7.03
CA ALA A 171 -16.43 -3.62 6.11
C ALA A 171 -17.45 -2.57 5.62
N PRO A 172 -17.67 -2.43 4.30
CA PRO A 172 -18.96 -1.94 3.83
C PRO A 172 -20.03 -2.85 4.43
N ALA A 173 -21.16 -2.30 4.84
CA ALA A 173 -22.24 -2.97 5.58
C ALA A 173 -22.93 -4.18 4.88
N ALA A 174 -22.28 -4.90 3.96
CA ALA A 174 -22.88 -5.97 3.15
C ALA A 174 -22.00 -7.21 2.86
N TRP A 175 -20.84 -7.41 3.50
CA TRP A 175 -19.91 -8.49 3.10
C TRP A 175 -19.99 -9.85 3.85
N ILE A 176 -21.01 -10.11 4.66
CA ILE A 176 -21.30 -11.51 5.07
C ILE A 176 -22.14 -12.18 3.97
N SER A 177 -21.54 -12.47 2.81
CA SER A 177 -22.22 -13.25 1.77
C SER A 177 -21.34 -14.27 1.04
N GLN A 178 -20.00 -14.15 1.03
CA GLN A 178 -19.20 -15.05 0.18
C GLN A 178 -17.97 -15.71 0.81
N MET A 179 -17.77 -15.60 2.11
CA MET A 179 -16.86 -16.51 2.81
C MET A 179 -17.67 -17.65 3.41
N ARG A 180 -17.32 -18.91 3.09
CA ARG A 180 -17.73 -20.11 3.84
C ARG A 180 -17.11 -20.10 5.25
N VAL A 181 -17.27 -19.02 5.99
CA VAL A 181 -17.00 -18.96 7.43
C VAL A 181 -18.36 -18.88 8.08
N ARG A 182 -18.87 -20.03 8.57
CA ARG A 182 -20.04 -20.01 9.45
C ARG A 182 -19.60 -19.31 10.74
N PHE A 183 -19.91 -18.02 10.87
CA PHE A 183 -19.90 -17.37 12.17
C PHE A 183 -21.15 -17.83 12.92
N TRP A 184 -21.00 -18.81 13.80
CA TRP A 184 -21.97 -19.04 14.86
C TRP A 184 -21.53 -18.19 16.05
N ILE A 185 -22.32 -17.18 16.43
CA ILE A 185 -22.16 -16.51 17.73
C ILE A 185 -23.17 -17.17 18.66
N SER A 186 -22.72 -18.02 19.59
CA SER A 186 -23.56 -18.44 20.71
C SER A 186 -23.36 -17.44 21.83
N ALA A 187 -24.40 -16.70 22.17
CA ALA A 187 -24.40 -15.91 23.39
C ALA A 187 -24.25 -16.86 24.59
N GLY A 188 -23.12 -16.79 25.30
CA GLY A 188 -22.89 -17.58 26.51
C GLY A 188 -21.43 -17.62 26.95
N LEU A 189 -21.12 -16.76 27.93
CA LEU A 189 -19.98 -16.77 28.87
C LEU A 189 -18.60 -17.37 28.47
N ALA A 190 -17.61 -16.48 28.53
CA ALA A 190 -16.22 -16.67 28.97
C ALA A 190 -15.32 -17.71 28.26
N GLY A 191 -14.41 -17.18 27.44
CA GLY A 191 -13.13 -17.81 27.10
C GLY A 191 -13.14 -18.64 25.83
N HIS A 192 -12.66 -18.08 24.72
CA HIS A 192 -12.44 -18.83 23.48
C HIS A 192 -11.03 -18.58 22.95
N ASN A 193 -10.17 -19.58 23.08
CA ASN A 193 -8.98 -19.71 22.24
C ASN A 193 -9.41 -20.28 20.88
N LEU A 194 -8.91 -19.67 19.82
CA LEU A 194 -9.13 -20.11 18.45
C LEU A 194 -8.08 -21.18 18.10
N LEU A 195 -8.53 -22.43 17.89
CA LEU A 195 -7.76 -23.45 17.19
C LEU A 195 -8.34 -23.56 15.77
N VAL A 196 -7.45 -23.54 14.78
CA VAL A 196 -7.78 -23.68 13.37
C VAL A 196 -7.16 -24.98 12.91
N ASP A 197 -7.98 -25.89 12.40
CA ASP A 197 -7.52 -27.02 11.58
C ASP A 197 -7.39 -26.58 10.11
#